data_AF-A0A359LMS9-F1
#
_entry.id   AF-A0A359LMS9-F1
#
_cell.length_a   1.000
_cell.length_b   1.000
_cell.length_c   1.000
_cell.angle_alpha   90.00
_cell.angle_beta   90.00
_cell.angle_gamma   90.00
#
_symmetry.space_group_name_H-M   'P 1'
#
loop_
_entity.id
_entity.type
_entity.pdbx_description
1 polymer ?
#
loop_
_entity_poly.entity_id
_entity_poly.type
_entity_poly.pdbx_seq_one_letter_code
_entity_poly.pdbx_strand_id
1 'polypeptide(L)'
;MIAANMMLAADSNEDQSVDAAELTALADGWFDKADTAKAGEIAVPAFRAALPRLLFGMRGGRRPGAPSATPPARTGPDPQVGTWPEFNKLIGGFFKWHWNDPQQIVYKIDDPESPLTAMFRGGFTVNDETYTFGIKSFSRENLRVLASVDYDKMSEADKAKEEHPRADHDYGLSWIRREGKGRVFYAAHGHSERVYAIKPFLEHLLAGVQYALGDLKAKDDPSAKPKK
;
A
#
# COMPACT_ATOMS: atom_id res chain seq x y z
N MET A 1 7.86 6.66 6.96
CA MET A 1 7.82 5.80 8.16
C MET A 1 8.77 6.27 9.27
N ILE A 2 10.10 6.39 9.04
CA ILE A 2 11.06 6.79 10.10
C ILE A 2 10.83 8.21 10.63
N ALA A 3 10.65 9.19 9.73
CA ALA A 3 10.40 10.58 10.13
C ALA A 3 9.11 10.75 10.96
N ALA A 4 8.05 10.03 10.61
CA ALA A 4 6.78 10.09 11.34
C ALA A 4 6.91 9.56 12.77
N ASN A 5 7.64 8.44 12.96
CA ASN A 5 7.88 7.89 14.29
C ASN A 5 8.79 8.78 15.15
N MET A 6 9.77 9.45 14.53
CA MET A 6 10.62 10.41 15.25
C MET A 6 9.84 11.66 15.65
N MET A 7 8.97 12.19 14.78
CA MET A 7 8.10 13.32 15.10
C MET A 7 7.17 12.98 16.26
N LEU A 8 6.48 11.83 16.20
CA LEU A 8 5.59 11.38 17.28
C LEU A 8 6.30 11.11 18.62
N ALA A 9 7.59 10.76 18.58
CA ALA A 9 8.37 10.50 19.79
C ALA A 9 8.98 11.79 20.39
N ALA A 10 9.21 12.81 19.56
CA ALA A 10 9.78 14.09 19.96
C ALA A 10 8.69 15.06 20.43
N ASP A 11 7.56 15.13 19.73
CA ASP A 11 6.41 15.99 20.04
C ASP A 11 5.78 15.55 21.36
N SER A 12 6.25 16.17 22.45
CA SER A 12 5.93 15.81 23.82
C SER A 12 4.71 16.56 24.33
N ASN A 13 4.41 17.71 23.71
CA ASN A 13 3.31 18.59 24.05
C ASN A 13 2.08 18.40 23.14
N GLU A 14 2.18 17.49 22.16
CA GLU A 14 1.15 17.14 21.17
C GLU A 14 0.72 18.31 20.28
N ASP A 15 1.62 19.26 20.01
CA ASP A 15 1.36 20.45 19.19
C ASP A 15 1.61 20.25 17.69
N GLN A 16 1.98 19.02 17.29
CA GLN A 16 2.29 18.60 15.92
C GLN A 16 3.53 19.26 15.33
N SER A 17 4.36 19.88 16.18
CA SER A 17 5.68 20.41 15.85
C SER A 17 6.74 19.80 16.77
N VAL A 18 8.01 20.07 16.47
CA VAL A 18 9.12 19.62 17.32
C VAL A 18 10.05 20.80 17.49
N ASP A 19 10.16 21.28 18.73
CA ASP A 19 11.11 22.32 19.06
C ASP A 19 12.51 21.78 19.43
N ALA A 20 13.45 22.69 19.65
CA ALA A 20 14.82 22.32 19.99
C ALA A 20 14.92 21.61 21.35
N ALA A 21 14.07 21.94 22.32
CA ALA A 21 14.06 21.30 23.64
C ALA A 21 13.52 19.88 23.55
N GLU A 22 12.47 19.66 22.76
CA GLU A 22 11.88 18.35 22.48
C GLU A 22 12.84 17.42 21.74
N LEU A 23 13.52 17.93 20.72
CA LEU A 23 14.55 17.17 20.01
C LEU A 23 15.72 16.81 20.93
N THR A 24 16.10 17.71 21.84
CA THR A 24 17.15 17.48 22.83
C THR A 24 16.71 16.40 23.83
N ALA A 25 15.50 16.49 24.35
CA ALA A 25 14.95 15.49 25.28
C ALA A 25 14.84 14.09 24.64
N LEU A 26 14.49 14.02 23.35
CA LEU A 26 14.51 12.77 22.60
C LEU A 26 15.93 12.19 22.51
N ALA A 27 16.90 13.03 22.16
CA ALA A 27 18.30 12.63 22.02
C ALA A 27 18.90 12.14 23.35
N ASP A 28 18.62 12.85 24.45
CA ASP A 28 19.05 12.45 25.80
C ASP A 28 18.41 11.11 26.21
N GLY A 29 17.10 10.95 25.97
CA GLY A 29 16.41 9.69 26.23
C GLY A 29 16.92 8.52 25.36
N TRP A 30 17.45 8.80 24.17
CA TRP A 30 18.11 7.80 23.33
C TRP A 30 19.50 7.45 23.84
N PHE A 31 20.25 8.46 24.26
CA PHE A 31 21.57 8.31 24.85
C PHE A 31 21.50 7.44 26.10
N ASP A 32 20.61 7.75 27.05
CA ASP A 32 20.41 6.97 28.29
C ASP A 32 20.06 5.50 28.02
N LYS A 33 19.27 5.24 26.98
CA LYS A 33 18.86 3.88 26.59
C LYS A 33 19.97 3.09 25.90
N ALA A 34 20.94 3.77 25.31
CA ALA A 34 22.07 3.17 24.63
C ALA A 34 23.30 3.04 25.54
N ASP A 35 23.52 3.99 26.45
CA ASP A 35 24.57 3.96 27.47
C ASP A 35 24.16 3.14 28.70
N THR A 36 23.91 1.85 28.48
CA THR A 36 23.50 0.93 29.56
C THR A 36 24.54 0.78 30.67
N ALA A 37 25.81 1.09 30.38
CA ALA A 37 26.91 1.05 31.34
C ALA A 37 27.08 2.36 32.12
N LYS A 38 26.35 3.43 31.76
CA LYS A 38 26.50 4.79 32.31
C LYS A 38 27.94 5.31 32.19
N ALA A 39 28.59 5.01 31.08
CA ALA A 39 29.96 5.41 30.79
C ALA A 39 30.07 6.89 30.39
N GLY A 40 28.96 7.54 30.03
CA GLY A 40 28.95 8.91 29.49
C GLY A 40 29.42 8.99 28.04
N GLU A 41 29.66 7.84 27.39
CA GLU A 41 30.00 7.74 25.98
C GLU A 41 29.50 6.43 25.37
N ILE A 42 29.22 6.44 24.07
CA ILE A 42 28.75 5.25 23.34
C ILE A 42 29.61 5.09 22.10
N ALA A 43 30.27 3.94 21.97
CA ALA A 43 31.00 3.61 20.76
C ALA A 43 30.05 3.45 19.56
N VAL A 44 30.47 3.93 18.37
CA VAL A 44 29.66 3.89 17.14
C VAL A 44 29.07 2.51 16.82
N PRO A 45 29.79 1.37 16.98
CA PRO A 45 29.20 0.05 16.77
C PRO A 45 28.07 -0.28 17.76
N ALA A 46 28.23 0.11 19.02
CA ALA A 46 27.22 -0.08 20.05
C ALA A 46 25.99 0.80 19.80
N PHE A 47 26.20 2.05 19.38
CA PHE A 47 25.11 2.93 18.96
C PHE A 47 24.35 2.37 17.75
N ARG A 48 25.05 1.88 16.73
CA ARG A 48 24.42 1.24 15.56
C ARG A 48 23.61 -0.01 15.93
N ALA A 49 24.09 -0.80 16.88
CA ALA A 49 23.35 -1.96 17.39
C ALA A 49 22.11 -1.56 18.21
N ALA A 50 22.17 -0.45 18.93
CA ALA A 50 21.03 0.08 19.70
C ALA A 50 20.00 0.82 18.83
N LEU A 51 20.42 1.39 17.69
CA LEU A 51 19.61 2.27 16.86
C LEU A 51 18.26 1.67 16.40
N PRO A 52 18.16 0.40 15.96
CA PRO A 52 16.85 -0.20 15.65
C PRO A 52 15.94 -0.28 16.88
N ARG A 53 16.49 -0.55 18.07
CA ARG A 53 15.71 -0.57 19.32
C ARG A 53 15.27 0.84 19.73
N LEU A 54 16.08 1.86 19.47
CA LEU A 54 15.72 3.24 19.76
C LEU A 54 14.62 3.75 18.81
N LEU A 55 14.77 3.47 17.52
CA LEU A 55 13.83 3.86 16.46
C LEU A 55 12.49 3.12 16.51
N PHE A 56 12.50 1.84 16.92
CA PHE A 56 11.30 0.98 16.86
C PHE A 56 10.83 0.47 18.23
N GLY A 57 11.61 0.67 19.29
CA GLY A 57 11.28 0.27 20.67
C GLY A 57 10.53 1.33 21.47
N MET A 58 10.27 2.50 20.90
CA MET A 58 9.38 3.54 21.47
C MET A 58 7.90 3.35 21.12
N ARG A 59 7.43 2.10 20.92
CA ARG A 59 6.02 1.83 21.24
C ARG A 59 5.90 1.97 22.75
N GLY A 60 5.33 3.09 23.20
CA GLY A 60 5.09 3.39 24.62
C GLY A 60 4.60 2.16 25.37
N GLY A 61 5.15 1.96 26.57
CA GLY A 61 4.93 0.77 27.39
C GLY A 61 3.46 0.43 27.52
N ARG A 62 3.03 -0.61 26.82
CA ARG A 62 1.78 -1.29 27.12
C ARG A 62 2.04 -2.03 28.43
N ARG A 63 1.26 -1.70 29.48
CA ARG A 63 1.19 -2.48 30.73
C ARG A 63 1.14 -3.98 30.39
N PRO A 64 1.73 -4.89 31.19
CA PRO A 64 1.58 -6.32 30.99
C PRO A 64 0.13 -6.71 31.25
N GLY A 65 -0.68 -6.55 30.22
CA GLY A 65 -2.04 -7.01 30.08
C GLY A 65 -2.11 -7.60 28.67
N ALA A 66 -2.71 -8.79 28.61
CA ALA A 66 -3.00 -9.65 27.46
C ALA A 66 -2.64 -9.12 26.06
N PRO A 67 -2.12 -9.99 25.15
CA PRO A 67 -1.72 -9.60 23.80
C PRO A 67 -2.75 -8.68 23.21
N SER A 68 -2.28 -7.53 22.75
CA SER A 68 -3.12 -6.52 22.16
C SER A 68 -3.94 -7.15 21.05
N ALA A 69 -5.23 -7.33 21.27
CA ALA A 69 -6.14 -7.49 20.17
C ALA A 69 -5.86 -6.31 19.25
N THR A 70 -5.48 -6.60 18.01
CA THR A 70 -5.46 -5.60 16.93
C THR A 70 -6.78 -4.86 17.05
N PRO A 71 -6.80 -3.51 17.11
CA PRO A 71 -8.05 -2.77 17.11
C PRO A 71 -8.94 -3.34 16.00
N PRO A 72 -10.23 -3.58 16.26
CA PRO A 72 -11.10 -4.13 15.23
C PRO A 72 -11.00 -3.25 13.98
N ALA A 73 -10.93 -3.89 12.82
CA ALA A 73 -10.93 -3.22 11.53
C ALA A 73 -12.00 -2.11 11.51
N ARG A 74 -11.61 -0.90 11.09
CA ARG A 74 -12.59 0.18 10.93
C ARG A 74 -13.60 -0.23 9.88
N THR A 75 -14.89 -0.07 10.17
CA THR A 75 -15.98 -0.49 9.27
C THR A 75 -16.71 0.71 8.69
N GLY A 76 -17.45 0.48 7.60
CA GLY A 76 -18.20 1.52 6.90
C GLY A 76 -17.40 2.14 5.74
N PRO A 77 -18.01 3.06 4.98
CA PRO A 77 -17.37 3.66 3.81
C PRO A 77 -16.11 4.43 4.21
N ASP A 78 -15.10 4.38 3.35
CA ASP A 78 -13.91 5.19 3.53
C ASP A 78 -14.25 6.69 3.49
N PRO A 79 -13.79 7.50 4.47
CA PRO A 79 -14.13 8.92 4.53
C PRO A 79 -13.24 9.77 3.61
N GLN A 80 -12.16 9.20 3.08
CA GLN A 80 -11.15 9.94 2.35
C GLN A 80 -11.65 10.29 0.93
N VAL A 81 -11.41 11.53 0.53
CA VAL A 81 -11.69 12.02 -0.82
C VAL A 81 -10.46 12.73 -1.34
N GLY A 82 -10.04 12.40 -2.56
CA GLY A 82 -8.90 13.09 -3.16
C GLY A 82 -9.24 14.53 -3.50
N THR A 83 -8.27 15.41 -3.28
CA THR A 83 -8.38 16.86 -3.54
C THR A 83 -8.25 17.22 -5.02
N TRP A 84 -7.96 16.24 -5.89
CA TRP A 84 -7.82 16.41 -7.34
C TRP A 84 -8.78 15.49 -8.13
N PRO A 85 -10.05 15.90 -8.32
CA PRO A 85 -11.08 15.07 -8.93
C PRO A 85 -10.75 14.61 -10.36
N GLU A 86 -10.14 15.48 -11.16
CA GLU A 86 -9.77 15.19 -12.55
C GLU A 86 -8.72 14.09 -12.62
N PHE A 87 -7.73 14.10 -11.73
CA PHE A 87 -6.71 13.05 -11.66
C PHE A 87 -7.30 11.73 -11.16
N ASN A 88 -8.16 11.76 -10.14
CA ASN A 88 -8.85 10.56 -9.65
C ASN A 88 -9.67 9.90 -10.75
N LYS A 89 -10.35 10.72 -11.58
CA LYS A 89 -11.05 10.24 -12.77
C LYS A 89 -10.07 9.69 -13.80
N LEU A 90 -9.01 10.43 -14.13
CA LEU A 90 -7.98 10.05 -15.11
C LEU A 90 -7.37 8.68 -14.79
N ILE A 91 -6.92 8.47 -13.55
CA ILE A 91 -6.30 7.21 -13.14
C ILE A 91 -7.34 6.13 -12.84
N GLY A 92 -8.55 6.52 -12.42
CA GLY A 92 -9.67 5.63 -12.14
C GLY A 92 -9.74 5.12 -10.70
N GLY A 93 -9.10 5.81 -9.76
CA GLY A 93 -9.05 5.41 -8.36
C GLY A 93 -8.41 6.49 -7.49
N PHE A 94 -8.75 6.47 -6.21
CA PHE A 94 -8.12 7.26 -5.16
C PHE A 94 -7.73 6.33 -4.02
N PHE A 95 -6.52 6.52 -3.49
CA PHE A 95 -5.97 5.70 -2.42
C PHE A 95 -6.90 5.67 -1.20
N LYS A 96 -7.22 4.47 -0.72
CA LYS A 96 -7.98 4.27 0.52
C LYS A 96 -7.07 3.76 1.64
N TRP A 97 -6.41 2.63 1.36
CA TRP A 97 -5.68 1.81 2.33
C TRP A 97 -4.78 0.79 1.60
N HIS A 98 -3.81 0.18 2.28
CA HIS A 98 -2.99 -0.88 1.69
C HIS A 98 -2.59 -1.99 2.69
N TRP A 99 -2.37 -3.20 2.17
CA TRP A 99 -1.58 -4.21 2.89
C TRP A 99 -0.09 -3.86 2.81
N ASN A 100 0.66 -4.05 3.90
CA ASN A 100 2.10 -3.73 3.97
C ASN A 100 2.99 -4.79 3.30
N ASP A 101 4.15 -4.37 2.79
CA ASP A 101 5.19 -5.29 2.30
C ASP A 101 5.82 -6.12 3.44
N PRO A 102 5.99 -7.45 3.30
CA PRO A 102 5.42 -8.32 2.26
C PRO A 102 4.04 -8.85 2.62
N GLN A 103 3.07 -8.66 1.73
CA GLN A 103 1.80 -9.38 1.73
C GLN A 103 1.72 -10.27 0.50
N GLN A 104 1.41 -11.56 0.72
CA GLN A 104 1.12 -12.46 -0.38
C GLN A 104 -0.25 -12.12 -0.98
N ILE A 105 -0.29 -11.85 -2.28
CA ILE A 105 -1.50 -11.59 -3.05
C ILE A 105 -1.58 -12.58 -4.22
N VAL A 106 -2.70 -13.28 -4.30
CA VAL A 106 -3.06 -14.07 -5.48
C VAL A 106 -3.88 -13.19 -6.41
N TYR A 107 -3.49 -13.14 -7.68
CA TYR A 107 -4.24 -12.42 -8.71
C TYR A 107 -5.40 -13.29 -9.19
N LYS A 108 -6.60 -12.72 -9.21
CA LYS A 108 -7.69 -13.16 -10.06
C LYS A 108 -7.56 -12.48 -11.41
N ILE A 109 -7.33 -13.25 -12.47
CA ILE A 109 -7.26 -12.70 -13.84
C ILE A 109 -8.69 -12.47 -14.34
N ASP A 110 -9.13 -11.22 -14.29
CA ASP A 110 -10.50 -10.81 -14.66
C ASP A 110 -10.71 -10.76 -16.17
N ASP A 111 -9.67 -10.47 -16.94
CA ASP A 111 -9.70 -10.40 -18.40
C ASP A 111 -8.65 -11.33 -19.02
N PRO A 112 -8.90 -12.66 -19.07
CA PRO A 112 -7.92 -13.63 -19.56
C PRO A 112 -7.69 -13.57 -21.09
N GLU A 113 -8.55 -12.90 -21.84
CA GLU A 113 -8.41 -12.74 -23.30
C GLU A 113 -7.57 -11.51 -23.67
N SER A 114 -7.28 -10.62 -22.71
CA SER A 114 -6.45 -9.44 -22.95
C SER A 114 -5.00 -9.83 -23.23
N PRO A 115 -4.35 -9.22 -24.24
CA PRO A 115 -2.92 -9.42 -24.43
C PRO A 115 -2.10 -8.87 -23.25
N LEU A 116 -2.67 -7.97 -22.44
CA LEU A 116 -2.03 -7.45 -21.23
C LEU A 116 -2.02 -8.46 -20.08
N THR A 117 -2.74 -9.58 -20.12
CA THR A 117 -2.76 -10.58 -19.04
C THR A 117 -2.24 -11.96 -19.50
N ALA A 118 -1.89 -12.11 -20.78
CA ALA A 118 -1.47 -13.37 -21.38
C ALA A 118 -0.25 -14.02 -20.69
N MET A 119 0.67 -13.20 -20.19
CA MET A 119 1.88 -13.64 -19.47
C MET A 119 1.58 -14.39 -18.17
N PHE A 120 0.42 -14.14 -17.55
CA PHE A 120 0.03 -14.80 -16.30
C PHE A 120 -0.51 -16.22 -16.53
N ARG A 121 -0.87 -16.61 -17.76
CA ARG A 121 -1.37 -17.96 -18.09
C ARG A 121 -2.48 -18.45 -17.14
N GLY A 122 -3.33 -17.54 -16.67
CA GLY A 122 -4.44 -17.82 -15.76
C GLY A 122 -4.10 -17.83 -14.25
N GLY A 123 -2.85 -17.56 -13.84
CA GLY A 123 -2.50 -17.50 -12.43
C GLY A 123 -1.21 -16.74 -12.13
N PHE A 124 -1.26 -15.84 -11.15
CA PHE A 124 -0.10 -15.08 -10.70
C PHE A 124 -0.19 -14.85 -9.18
N THR A 125 0.95 -14.86 -8.51
CA THR A 125 1.06 -14.58 -7.07
C THR A 125 2.30 -13.76 -6.82
N VAL A 126 2.19 -12.75 -5.97
CA VAL A 126 3.26 -11.80 -5.65
C VAL A 126 3.29 -11.55 -4.15
N ASN A 127 4.47 -11.22 -3.63
CA ASN A 127 4.65 -10.68 -2.28
C ASN A 127 5.08 -9.23 -2.41
N ASP A 128 4.23 -8.29 -2.02
CA ASP A 128 4.49 -6.85 -2.12
C ASP A 128 3.60 -6.05 -1.15
N GLU A 129 3.74 -4.72 -1.17
CA GLU A 129 2.73 -3.79 -0.66
C GLU A 129 1.57 -3.65 -1.67
N THR A 130 0.32 -3.65 -1.22
CA THR A 130 -0.84 -3.72 -2.13
C THR A 130 -1.90 -2.68 -1.78
N TYR A 131 -2.08 -1.71 -2.68
CA TYR A 131 -3.01 -0.61 -2.50
C TYR A 131 -4.45 -0.99 -2.86
N THR A 132 -5.40 -0.38 -2.15
CA THR A 132 -6.84 -0.46 -2.41
C THR A 132 -7.42 0.92 -2.63
N PHE A 133 -8.55 0.99 -3.35
CA PHE A 133 -9.13 2.25 -3.80
C PHE A 133 -10.53 2.48 -3.23
N GLY A 134 -10.84 3.75 -2.98
CA GLY A 134 -12.10 4.16 -2.40
C GLY A 134 -13.31 3.80 -3.28
N ILE A 135 -14.44 3.47 -2.64
CA ILE A 135 -15.63 2.97 -3.36
C ILE A 135 -16.25 3.97 -4.33
N LYS A 136 -15.99 5.26 -4.11
CA LYS A 136 -16.50 6.35 -4.96
C LYS A 136 -15.62 6.64 -6.18
N SER A 137 -14.39 6.15 -6.22
CA SER A 137 -13.42 6.45 -7.29
C SER A 137 -13.12 5.25 -8.18
N PHE A 138 -13.07 4.05 -7.61
CA PHE A 138 -12.87 2.79 -8.35
C PHE A 138 -14.19 2.07 -8.63
N SER A 139 -14.47 1.83 -9.92
CA SER A 139 -15.61 1.04 -10.39
C SER A 139 -15.31 0.35 -11.72
N ARG A 140 -15.74 -0.91 -11.84
CA ARG A 140 -15.72 -1.69 -13.10
C ARG A 140 -16.61 -1.10 -14.19
N GLU A 141 -17.54 -0.20 -13.85
CA GLU A 141 -18.36 0.54 -14.82
C GLU A 141 -17.57 1.63 -15.54
N ASN A 142 -16.41 2.02 -15.00
CA ASN A 142 -15.53 3.05 -15.55
C ASN A 142 -14.21 2.47 -16.09
N LEU A 143 -13.89 1.22 -15.77
CA LEU A 143 -12.59 0.60 -15.97
C LEU A 143 -12.68 -0.76 -16.65
N ARG A 144 -11.76 -1.03 -17.57
CA ARG A 144 -11.44 -2.41 -17.98
C ARG A 144 -10.44 -2.99 -16.98
N VAL A 145 -10.93 -3.69 -15.98
CA VAL A 145 -10.13 -4.35 -14.95
C VAL A 145 -9.51 -5.61 -15.56
N LEU A 146 -8.19 -5.70 -15.47
CA LEU A 146 -7.41 -6.80 -16.04
C LEU A 146 -7.17 -7.89 -14.99
N ALA A 147 -6.87 -7.48 -13.76
CA ALA A 147 -6.74 -8.37 -12.62
C ALA A 147 -7.18 -7.67 -11.32
N SER A 148 -7.66 -8.48 -10.37
CA SER A 148 -8.02 -8.08 -9.01
C SER A 148 -7.38 -9.01 -7.99
N VAL A 149 -7.45 -8.65 -6.72
CA VAL A 149 -7.14 -9.60 -5.63
C VAL A 149 -8.13 -10.76 -5.71
N ASP A 150 -7.62 -11.99 -5.64
CA ASP A 150 -8.42 -13.19 -5.41
C ASP A 150 -8.72 -13.28 -3.90
N TYR A 151 -9.73 -12.52 -3.48
CA TYR A 151 -10.03 -12.33 -2.06
C TYR A 151 -10.44 -13.63 -1.35
N ASP A 152 -11.01 -14.59 -2.09
CA ASP A 152 -11.40 -15.90 -1.55
C ASP A 152 -10.17 -16.74 -1.16
N LYS A 153 -9.02 -16.52 -1.80
CA LYS A 153 -7.75 -17.17 -1.48
C LYS A 153 -6.93 -16.45 -0.41
N MET A 154 -7.37 -15.27 0.03
CA MET A 154 -6.71 -14.54 1.10
C MET A 154 -7.06 -15.15 2.46
N SER A 155 -6.08 -15.24 3.36
CA SER A 155 -6.30 -15.75 4.71
C SER A 155 -7.20 -14.82 5.52
N GLU A 156 -7.98 -15.36 6.46
CA GLU A 156 -8.81 -14.54 7.37
C GLU A 156 -7.97 -13.55 8.19
N ALA A 157 -6.73 -13.94 8.54
CA ALA A 157 -5.79 -13.07 9.23
C ALA A 157 -5.38 -11.87 8.36
N ASP A 158 -5.24 -12.05 7.06
CA ASP A 158 -4.90 -10.96 6.13
C ASP A 158 -6.10 -10.08 5.80
N LYS A 159 -7.31 -10.65 5.69
CA LYS A 159 -8.55 -9.90 5.55
C LYS A 159 -8.80 -9.01 6.77
N ALA A 160 -8.54 -9.52 7.97
CA ALA A 160 -8.71 -8.79 9.22
C ALA A 160 -7.78 -7.57 9.38
N LYS A 161 -6.73 -7.44 8.54
CA LYS A 161 -5.86 -6.26 8.53
C LYS A 161 -6.51 -5.05 7.85
N GLU A 162 -7.49 -5.27 6.98
CA GLU A 162 -8.07 -4.21 6.16
C GLU A 162 -8.86 -3.20 7.00
N GLU A 163 -8.68 -1.91 6.70
CA GLU A 163 -9.58 -0.87 7.17
C GLU A 163 -10.59 -0.49 6.07
N HIS A 164 -11.85 -0.34 6.47
CA HIS A 164 -12.99 -0.03 5.60
C HIS A 164 -13.15 -1.05 4.46
N PRO A 165 -13.32 -2.35 4.76
CA PRO A 165 -13.48 -3.37 3.73
C PRO A 165 -14.68 -3.08 2.84
N ARG A 166 -14.51 -3.28 1.54
CA ARG A 166 -15.61 -3.11 0.58
C ARG A 166 -16.52 -4.32 0.66
N ALA A 167 -17.83 -4.10 0.68
CA ALA A 167 -18.81 -5.19 0.75
C ALA A 167 -18.80 -6.12 -0.48
N ASP A 168 -18.31 -5.65 -1.63
CA ASP A 168 -18.19 -6.43 -2.87
C ASP A 168 -16.88 -7.22 -2.97
N HIS A 169 -15.94 -6.99 -2.04
CA HIS A 169 -14.57 -7.53 -2.05
C HIS A 169 -13.85 -7.32 -3.40
N ASP A 170 -14.17 -6.25 -4.11
CA ASP A 170 -13.58 -5.94 -5.42
C ASP A 170 -12.38 -5.00 -5.28
N TYR A 171 -11.18 -5.57 -5.42
CA TYR A 171 -9.91 -4.87 -5.27
C TYR A 171 -9.10 -4.97 -6.56
N GLY A 172 -9.28 -4.00 -7.47
CA GLY A 172 -8.52 -3.95 -8.71
C GLY A 172 -7.01 -3.84 -8.47
N LEU A 173 -6.23 -4.64 -9.20
CA LEU A 173 -4.76 -4.66 -9.16
C LEU A 173 -4.15 -4.10 -10.45
N SER A 174 -4.85 -4.22 -11.57
CA SER A 174 -4.46 -3.59 -12.82
C SER A 174 -5.68 -3.32 -13.69
N TRP A 175 -5.62 -2.25 -14.48
CA TRP A 175 -6.69 -1.91 -15.40
C TRP A 175 -6.18 -1.02 -16.55
N ILE A 176 -7.02 -0.93 -17.57
CA ILE A 176 -6.88 0.04 -18.64
C ILE A 176 -8.15 0.88 -18.78
N ARG A 177 -7.99 2.09 -19.31
CA ARG A 177 -9.11 2.95 -19.72
C ARG A 177 -8.72 3.91 -20.83
N ARG A 178 -9.74 4.47 -21.48
CA ARG A 178 -9.63 5.59 -22.41
C ARG A 178 -9.92 6.89 -21.69
N GLU A 179 -9.09 7.90 -21.90
CA GLU A 179 -9.36 9.29 -21.49
C GLU A 179 -9.22 10.18 -22.72
N GLY A 180 -10.35 10.65 -23.26
CA GLY A 180 -10.40 11.32 -24.55
C GLY A 180 -9.77 10.46 -25.65
N LYS A 181 -8.69 10.96 -26.27
CA LYS A 181 -7.93 10.21 -27.30
C LYS A 181 -6.78 9.37 -26.71
N GLY A 182 -6.44 9.59 -25.43
CA GLY A 182 -5.36 8.91 -24.72
C GLY A 182 -5.75 7.55 -24.16
N ARG A 183 -4.74 6.83 -23.68
CA ARG A 183 -4.85 5.51 -23.06
C ARG A 183 -4.13 5.54 -21.72
N VAL A 184 -4.78 5.00 -20.69
CA VAL A 184 -4.22 4.88 -19.35
C VAL A 184 -4.10 3.41 -19.02
N PHE A 185 -2.93 3.02 -18.51
CA PHE A 185 -2.66 1.73 -17.90
C PHE A 185 -2.25 1.98 -16.45
N TYR A 186 -2.77 1.14 -15.55
CA TYR A 186 -2.43 1.16 -14.14
C TYR A 186 -2.07 -0.24 -13.66
N ALA A 187 -1.05 -0.34 -12.82
CA ALA A 187 -0.66 -1.54 -12.08
C ALA A 187 -0.38 -1.16 -10.61
N ALA A 188 -0.95 -1.90 -9.67
CA ALA A 188 -0.89 -1.61 -8.24
C ALA A 188 0.41 -2.05 -7.58
N HIS A 189 1.04 -3.12 -8.07
CA HIS A 189 2.27 -3.67 -7.51
C HIS A 189 3.51 -3.04 -8.14
N GLY A 190 4.65 -3.18 -7.46
CA GLY A 190 5.92 -2.56 -7.83
C GLY A 190 6.52 -1.73 -6.69
N HIS A 191 6.14 -1.97 -5.43
CA HIS A 191 6.75 -1.32 -4.27
C HIS A 191 8.18 -1.81 -4.06
N SER A 192 8.41 -3.13 -4.02
CA SER A 192 9.76 -3.70 -3.91
C SER A 192 10.38 -4.01 -5.28
N GLU A 193 11.68 -3.80 -5.38
CA GLU A 193 12.57 -4.21 -6.47
C GLU A 193 12.42 -5.68 -6.85
N ARG A 194 12.08 -6.56 -5.89
CA ARG A 194 11.87 -7.99 -6.12
C ARG A 194 10.74 -8.26 -7.11
N VAL A 195 9.73 -7.38 -7.14
CA VAL A 195 8.59 -7.50 -8.05
C VAL A 195 9.03 -7.31 -9.50
N TYR A 196 9.98 -6.39 -9.73
CA TYR A 196 10.58 -6.18 -11.04
C TYR A 196 11.55 -7.29 -11.47
N ALA A 197 11.91 -8.23 -10.58
CA ALA A 197 12.64 -9.44 -10.97
C ALA A 197 11.72 -10.57 -11.46
N ILE A 198 10.39 -10.42 -11.33
CA ILE A 198 9.42 -11.44 -11.72
C ILE A 198 9.06 -11.27 -13.19
N LYS A 199 9.52 -12.22 -14.03
CA LYS A 199 9.35 -12.14 -15.49
C LYS A 199 7.90 -11.89 -15.95
N PRO A 200 6.88 -12.66 -15.51
CA PRO A 200 5.50 -12.37 -15.90
C PRO A 200 5.02 -10.96 -15.52
N PHE A 201 5.52 -10.39 -14.42
CA PHE A 201 5.15 -9.03 -14.04
C PHE A 201 5.80 -7.97 -14.94
N LEU A 202 7.08 -8.15 -15.31
CA LEU A 202 7.74 -7.27 -16.29
C LEU A 202 7.07 -7.34 -17.66
N GLU A 203 6.67 -8.52 -18.11
CA GLU A 203 5.91 -8.70 -19.36
C GLU A 203 4.57 -7.96 -19.30
N HIS A 204 3.88 -7.97 -18.15
CA HIS A 204 2.64 -7.21 -17.92
C HIS A 204 2.87 -5.70 -17.99
N LEU A 205 3.93 -5.19 -17.34
CA LEU A 205 4.29 -3.78 -17.40
C LEU A 205 4.64 -3.34 -18.83
N LEU A 206 5.41 -4.14 -19.58
CA LEU A 206 5.74 -3.86 -20.97
C LEU A 206 4.47 -3.79 -21.84
N ALA A 207 3.57 -4.75 -21.71
CA ALA A 207 2.30 -4.76 -22.43
C ALA A 207 1.43 -3.53 -22.08
N GLY A 208 1.44 -3.11 -20.81
CA GLY A 208 0.78 -1.89 -20.35
C GLY A 208 1.35 -0.61 -20.96
N VAL A 209 2.67 -0.47 -21.02
CA VAL A 209 3.35 0.65 -21.69
C VAL A 209 3.05 0.66 -23.19
N GLN A 210 3.13 -0.48 -23.85
CA GLN A 210 2.78 -0.61 -25.28
C GLN A 210 1.32 -0.25 -25.55
N TYR A 211 0.39 -0.64 -24.67
CA TYR A 211 -1.00 -0.22 -24.77
C TYR A 211 -1.13 1.29 -24.62
N ALA A 212 -0.49 1.90 -23.60
CA ALA A 212 -0.54 3.35 -23.38
C ALA A 212 -0.02 4.15 -24.60
N LEU A 213 1.05 3.67 -25.24
CA LEU A 213 1.60 4.24 -26.48
C LEU A 213 0.74 3.95 -27.72
N GLY A 214 -0.06 2.88 -27.69
CA GLY A 214 -0.93 2.46 -28.79
C GLY A 214 -0.35 1.40 -29.71
N ASP A 215 0.81 0.86 -29.38
CA ASP A 215 1.47 -0.23 -30.11
C ASP A 215 0.76 -1.57 -29.89
N LEU A 216 0.13 -1.75 -28.72
CA LEU A 216 -0.66 -2.93 -28.39
C LEU A 216 -2.16 -2.59 -28.37
N LYS A 217 -2.92 -3.25 -29.24
CA LYS A 217 -4.38 -3.17 -29.26
C LYS A 217 -4.96 -4.10 -28.20
N ALA A 218 -5.92 -3.59 -27.42
CA ALA A 218 -6.68 -4.37 -26.46
C ALA A 218 -8.12 -3.83 -26.42
N LYS A 219 -9.06 -4.66 -25.98
CA LYS A 219 -10.43 -4.22 -25.69
C LYS A 219 -10.41 -3.38 -24.42
N ASP A 220 -10.77 -2.11 -24.53
CA ASP A 220 -10.65 -1.12 -23.46
C ASP A 220 -11.99 -0.55 -22.97
N ASP A 221 -13.11 -1.15 -23.40
CA ASP A 221 -14.44 -0.87 -22.85
C ASP A 221 -14.51 -1.28 -21.36
N PRO A 222 -15.25 -0.54 -20.52
CA PRO A 222 -15.43 -0.90 -19.12
C PRO A 222 -15.94 -2.34 -18.92
N SER A 223 -15.53 -2.95 -17.81
CA SER A 223 -15.79 -4.37 -17.51
C SER A 223 -17.24 -4.65 -17.16
N ALA A 224 -17.94 -3.64 -16.63
CA ALA A 224 -19.34 -3.70 -16.27
C ALA A 224 -20.13 -2.60 -17.01
N LYS A 225 -21.41 -2.86 -17.25
CA LYS A 225 -22.33 -1.82 -17.70
C LYS A 225 -22.75 -0.96 -16.50
N PRO A 226 -22.97 0.36 -16.69
CA PRO A 226 -23.53 1.20 -15.65
C PRO A 226 -24.85 0.63 -15.14
N LYS A 227 -25.01 0.52 -13.83
CA LYS A 227 -26.33 0.24 -13.23
C LYS A 227 -27.26 1.41 -13.53
N LYS A 228 -28.39 1.12 -14.18
CA LYS A 228 -29.47 2.08 -14.46
C LYS A 228 -30.22 2.47 -13.20
#